data_AF-A0A6M2C532-F1
#
_entry.id   AF-A0A6M2C532-F1
#
_cell.length_a   1.000
_cell.length_b   1.000
_cell.length_c   1.000
_cell.angle_alpha   90.00
_cell.angle_beta   90.00
_cell.angle_gamma   90.00
#
_symmetry.space_group_name_H-M   'P 1'
#
loop_
_entity.id
_entity.type
_entity.pdbx_description
1 polymer ?
#
loop_
_entity_poly.entity_id
_entity_poly.type
_entity_poly.pdbx_seq_one_letter_code
_entity_poly.pdbx_strand_id
1 'polypeptide(L)'
;MKYSRRELKKAYFLLSFLAITAVSFSQSYPDSTIKINAQLIQNPLESIIRLEPKMFEYDTQNFKQFHLEKGEQFGFMADNIQEVFPSLVGEKSISYLFSKNTYRTATIKTIDEAGLIPVLVAAFKEQQAEIEKLKSEMADLRNKLETAAQ
;
A
#
# COMPACT_ATOMS: atom_id res chain seq x y z
N MET A 1 -46.23 47.04 18.72
CA MET A 1 -45.98 45.59 18.93
C MET A 1 -45.18 45.44 20.23
N LYS A 2 -45.83 45.16 21.37
CA LYS A 2 -45.19 45.10 22.70
C LYS A 2 -45.10 43.63 23.14
N TYR A 3 -43.91 43.05 23.09
CA TYR A 3 -43.68 41.71 23.62
C TYR A 3 -43.74 41.72 25.15
N SER A 4 -44.51 40.79 25.73
CA SER A 4 -44.70 40.68 27.18
C SER A 4 -43.43 40.18 27.87
N ARG A 5 -43.10 40.73 29.06
CA ARG A 5 -41.93 40.34 29.87
C ARG A 5 -41.87 38.83 30.16
N ARG A 6 -42.99 38.10 30.10
CA ARG A 6 -43.04 36.64 30.23
C ARG A 6 -42.50 35.89 29.00
N GLU A 7 -42.77 36.41 27.80
CA GLU A 7 -42.31 35.81 26.54
C GLU A 7 -40.81 36.06 26.31
N LEU A 8 -40.30 37.21 26.77
CA LEU A 8 -38.85 37.49 26.79
C LEU A 8 -38.08 36.54 27.72
N LYS A 9 -38.62 36.18 28.89
CA LYS A 9 -37.98 35.23 29.81
C LYS A 9 -37.97 33.80 29.26
N LYS A 10 -39.05 33.38 28.57
CA LYS A 10 -39.10 32.08 27.88
C LYS A 10 -38.12 32.02 26.70
N ALA A 11 -37.99 33.12 25.95
CA ALA A 11 -37.00 33.23 24.88
C ALA A 11 -35.56 33.13 25.42
N TYR A 12 -35.25 33.80 26.54
CA TYR A 12 -33.94 33.67 27.20
C TYR A 12 -33.69 32.26 27.74
N PHE A 13 -34.71 31.59 28.28
CA PHE A 13 -34.60 30.21 28.76
C PHE A 13 -34.35 29.21 27.63
N LEU A 14 -35.00 29.40 26.46
CA LEU A 14 -34.73 28.63 25.24
C LEU A 14 -33.36 28.96 24.63
N LEU A 15 -32.91 30.21 24.71
CA LEU A 15 -31.57 30.62 24.22
C LEU A 15 -30.45 30.07 25.12
N SER A 16 -30.66 30.00 26.45
CA SER A 16 -29.68 29.41 27.38
C SER A 16 -29.55 27.89 27.26
N PHE A 17 -30.53 27.22 26.66
CA PHE A 17 -30.48 25.79 26.40
C PHE A 17 -29.81 25.44 25.06
N LEU A 18 -29.46 26.44 24.25
CA LEU A 18 -28.79 26.31 22.94
C LEU A 18 -27.33 26.78 23.00
N ALA A 19 -26.61 26.43 24.08
CA ALA A 19 -25.19 26.70 24.21
C ALA A 19 -24.42 25.50 24.79
N ILE A 20 -24.81 24.28 24.42
CA ILE A 20 -23.92 23.12 24.52
C ILE A 20 -23.18 23.06 23.19
N THR A 21 -22.12 23.86 23.06
CA THR A 21 -21.16 23.69 21.97
C THR A 21 -20.50 22.32 22.17
N ALA A 22 -20.85 21.36 21.31
CA ALA A 22 -20.14 20.10 21.23
C ALA A 22 -18.71 20.41 20.75
N VAL A 23 -17.77 20.54 21.69
CA VAL A 23 -16.35 20.59 21.38
C VAL A 23 -15.94 19.15 21.03
N SER A 24 -15.98 18.80 19.75
CA SER A 24 -15.43 17.55 19.26
C SER A 24 -13.91 17.60 19.37
N PHE A 25 -13.35 17.08 20.45
CA PHE A 25 -11.92 16.85 20.56
C PHE A 25 -11.52 15.76 19.55
N SER A 26 -10.87 16.17 18.46
CA SER A 26 -10.23 15.23 17.54
C SER A 26 -9.03 14.60 18.23
N GLN A 27 -9.07 13.29 18.45
CA GLN A 27 -7.95 12.54 19.01
C GLN A 27 -7.05 12.09 17.86
N SER A 28 -5.77 12.50 17.91
CA SER A 28 -4.74 12.04 16.98
C SER A 28 -3.82 11.06 17.68
N TYR A 29 -3.63 9.88 17.11
CA TYR A 29 -2.71 8.86 17.60
C TYR A 29 -1.46 8.85 16.72
N PRO A 30 -0.24 8.87 17.30
CA PRO A 30 0.97 8.67 16.53
C PRO A 30 0.97 7.30 15.83
N ASP A 31 1.49 7.25 14.62
CA ASP A 31 1.58 6.01 13.83
C ASP A 31 2.33 4.89 14.59
N SER A 32 3.36 5.25 15.35
CA SER A 32 4.13 4.31 16.18
C SER A 32 3.32 3.66 17.30
N THR A 33 2.19 4.23 17.72
CA THR A 33 1.36 3.64 18.78
C THR A 33 0.33 2.64 18.27
N ILE A 34 0.02 2.68 16.97
CA ILE A 34 -0.96 1.78 16.32
C ILE A 34 -0.29 0.64 15.54
N LYS A 35 1.02 0.73 15.30
CA LYS A 35 1.83 -0.33 14.67
C LYS A 35 2.55 -1.14 15.73
N ILE A 36 2.26 -2.44 15.79
CA ILE A 36 2.91 -3.39 16.69
C ILE A 36 3.84 -4.31 15.90
N ASN A 37 4.86 -4.88 16.57
CA ASN A 37 5.79 -5.86 15.99
C ASN A 37 6.53 -5.36 14.73
N ALA A 38 6.90 -4.08 14.69
CA ALA A 38 7.70 -3.53 13.61
C ALA A 38 9.09 -4.18 13.58
N GLN A 39 9.38 -4.94 12.53
CA GLN A 39 10.64 -5.64 12.33
C GLN A 39 11.29 -5.22 11.01
N LEU A 40 12.60 -5.46 10.89
CA LEU A 40 13.29 -5.32 9.61
C LEU A 40 12.76 -6.38 8.63
N ILE A 41 12.66 -5.99 7.36
CA ILE A 41 12.33 -6.91 6.27
C ILE A 41 13.54 -7.83 6.08
N GLN A 42 13.32 -9.13 6.22
CA GLN A 42 14.38 -10.15 6.13
C GLN A 42 14.56 -10.58 4.67
N ASN A 43 15.82 -10.78 4.26
CA ASN A 43 16.23 -11.18 2.91
C ASN A 43 15.47 -10.46 1.77
N PRO A 44 15.36 -9.12 1.81
CA PRO A 44 14.58 -8.38 0.83
C PRO A 44 15.17 -8.51 -0.57
N LEU A 45 16.50 -8.51 -0.74
CA LEU A 45 17.12 -8.66 -2.06
C LEU A 45 16.83 -10.03 -2.69
N GLU A 46 17.05 -11.11 -1.93
CA GLU A 46 16.74 -12.48 -2.38
C GLU A 46 15.28 -12.62 -2.82
N SER A 47 14.36 -12.03 -2.05
CA SER A 47 12.94 -12.11 -2.34
C SER A 47 12.57 -11.36 -3.61
N ILE A 48 13.11 -10.15 -3.82
CA ILE A 48 12.86 -9.36 -5.04
C ILE A 48 13.45 -10.02 -6.29
N ILE A 49 14.62 -10.65 -6.20
CA ILE A 49 15.26 -11.33 -7.35
C ILE A 49 14.42 -12.50 -7.88
N ARG A 50 13.60 -13.13 -7.02
CA ARG A 50 12.68 -14.21 -7.42
C ARG A 50 11.42 -13.72 -8.14
N LEU A 51 11.13 -12.42 -8.08
CA LEU A 51 9.98 -11.86 -8.77
C LEU A 51 10.27 -11.75 -10.27
N GLU A 52 9.25 -11.99 -11.08
CA GLU A 52 9.32 -11.86 -12.53
C GLU A 52 8.41 -10.73 -13.01
N PRO A 53 8.91 -9.49 -13.14
CA PRO A 53 8.17 -8.44 -13.84
C PRO A 53 7.85 -8.88 -15.26
N LYS A 54 6.60 -8.66 -15.69
CA LYS A 54 6.13 -8.97 -17.05
C LYS A 54 5.50 -7.74 -17.68
N MET A 55 5.55 -7.71 -19.00
CA MET A 55 4.66 -6.90 -19.81
C MET A 55 3.49 -7.78 -20.24
N PHE A 56 2.26 -7.29 -20.11
CA PHE A 56 1.06 -8.03 -20.46
C PHE A 56 -0.02 -7.11 -21.02
N GLU A 57 -1.02 -7.70 -21.66
CA GLU A 57 -2.27 -7.03 -22.05
C GLU A 57 -3.45 -7.81 -21.47
N TYR A 58 -4.50 -7.11 -21.05
CA TYR A 58 -5.74 -7.77 -20.65
C TYR A 58 -6.50 -8.29 -21.88
N ASP A 59 -7.06 -9.50 -21.76
CA ASP A 59 -8.00 -10.04 -22.74
C ASP A 59 -9.38 -9.38 -22.61
N THR A 60 -9.46 -8.14 -23.10
CA THR A 60 -10.68 -7.33 -23.09
C THR A 60 -11.75 -7.88 -24.04
N GLN A 61 -11.43 -8.84 -24.92
CA GLN A 61 -12.38 -9.41 -25.88
C GLN A 61 -13.21 -10.52 -25.22
N ASN A 62 -12.56 -11.43 -24.50
CA ASN A 62 -13.25 -12.52 -23.81
C ASN A 62 -13.82 -12.10 -22.44
N PHE A 63 -13.29 -11.03 -21.83
CA PHE A 63 -13.71 -10.57 -20.50
C PHE A 63 -14.28 -9.14 -20.49
N LYS A 64 -15.06 -8.77 -21.51
CA LYS A 64 -15.68 -7.43 -21.67
C LYS A 64 -16.41 -6.94 -20.41
N GLN A 65 -17.07 -7.85 -19.70
CA GLN A 65 -17.84 -7.53 -18.48
C GLN A 65 -17.00 -6.95 -17.34
N PHE A 66 -15.69 -7.18 -17.33
CA PHE A 66 -14.79 -6.74 -16.26
C PHE A 66 -14.24 -5.33 -16.49
N HIS A 67 -14.54 -4.69 -17.63
CA HIS A 67 -14.12 -3.32 -17.95
C HIS A 67 -12.61 -3.11 -17.74
N LEU A 68 -11.82 -4.11 -18.15
CA LEU A 68 -10.38 -4.10 -18.01
C LEU A 68 -9.74 -3.01 -18.88
N GLU A 69 -8.61 -2.51 -18.43
CA GLU A 69 -7.83 -1.51 -19.15
C GLU A 69 -7.29 -2.10 -20.47
N LYS A 70 -7.05 -1.24 -21.45
CA LYS A 70 -6.56 -1.64 -22.77
C LYS A 70 -5.11 -1.20 -22.93
N GLY A 71 -4.37 -1.97 -23.74
CA GLY A 71 -2.97 -1.72 -24.08
C GLY A 71 -2.01 -2.47 -23.17
N GLU A 72 -0.73 -2.32 -23.49
CA GLU A 72 0.38 -2.95 -22.76
C GLU A 72 0.55 -2.33 -21.38
N GLN A 73 0.76 -3.19 -20.39
CA GLN A 73 1.01 -2.84 -19.01
C GLN A 73 2.21 -3.59 -18.48
N PHE A 74 2.95 -2.95 -17.58
CA PHE A 74 3.97 -3.61 -16.79
C PHE A 74 3.38 -3.99 -15.44
N GLY A 75 3.67 -5.19 -14.98
CA GLY A 75 3.26 -5.64 -13.66
C GLY A 75 3.72 -7.06 -13.41
N PHE A 76 2.93 -7.82 -12.65
CA PHE A 76 3.29 -9.16 -12.22
C PHE A 76 2.15 -10.15 -12.42
N MET A 77 2.50 -11.42 -12.57
CA MET A 77 1.53 -12.51 -12.49
C MET A 77 1.27 -12.84 -11.03
N ALA A 78 0.00 -12.97 -10.65
CA ALA A 78 -0.39 -13.20 -9.25
C ALA A 78 0.21 -14.48 -8.68
N ASP A 79 0.38 -15.53 -9.48
CA ASP A 79 0.95 -16.80 -9.01
C ASP A 79 2.43 -16.65 -8.61
N ASN A 80 3.23 -15.90 -9.40
CA ASN A 80 4.63 -15.63 -9.06
C ASN A 80 4.76 -14.77 -7.79
N ILE A 81 3.92 -13.74 -7.62
CA ILE A 81 3.90 -12.98 -6.36
C ILE A 81 3.47 -13.88 -5.20
N GLN A 82 2.48 -14.76 -5.40
CA GLN A 82 1.95 -15.60 -4.32
C GLN A 82 3.00 -16.58 -3.77
N GLU A 83 3.92 -17.06 -4.60
CA GLU A 83 5.02 -17.93 -4.18
C GLU A 83 6.03 -17.21 -3.26
N VAL A 84 6.23 -15.91 -3.45
CA VAL A 84 7.26 -15.13 -2.73
C VAL A 84 6.65 -14.28 -1.61
N PHE A 85 5.55 -13.59 -1.89
CA PHE A 85 4.82 -12.69 -0.99
C PHE A 85 3.32 -13.01 -1.00
N PRO A 86 2.90 -14.15 -0.40
CA PRO A 86 1.50 -14.57 -0.40
C PRO A 86 0.55 -13.53 0.22
N SER A 87 1.03 -12.72 1.16
CA SER A 87 0.23 -11.66 1.79
C SER A 87 -0.08 -10.48 0.86
N LEU A 88 0.62 -10.33 -0.25
CA LEU A 88 0.38 -9.28 -1.24
C LEU A 88 -0.59 -9.73 -2.34
N VAL A 89 -1.04 -10.99 -2.32
CA VAL A 89 -2.04 -11.49 -3.24
C VAL A 89 -3.38 -11.58 -2.53
N GLY A 90 -4.32 -10.78 -3.01
CA GLY A 90 -5.71 -10.79 -2.57
C GLY A 90 -6.63 -11.37 -3.62
N GLU A 91 -7.91 -11.41 -3.28
CA GLU A 91 -8.98 -11.77 -4.19
C GLU A 91 -10.03 -10.66 -4.24
N LYS A 92 -10.55 -10.41 -5.44
CA LYS A 92 -11.63 -9.47 -5.67
C LYS A 92 -12.79 -10.19 -6.34
N SER A 93 -13.96 -10.11 -5.71
CA SER A 93 -15.22 -10.55 -6.30
C SER A 93 -15.80 -9.44 -7.18
N ILE A 94 -16.06 -9.77 -8.44
CA ILE A 94 -16.69 -8.89 -9.42
C ILE A 94 -18.05 -9.47 -9.78
N SER A 95 -19.11 -8.74 -9.43
CA SER A 95 -20.46 -9.06 -9.87
C SER A 95 -20.71 -8.43 -11.25
N TYR A 96 -21.20 -9.22 -12.19
CA TYR A 96 -21.50 -8.77 -13.54
C TYR A 96 -22.82 -9.35 -14.05
N LEU A 97 -23.48 -8.62 -14.94
CA LEU A 97 -24.72 -9.05 -15.57
C LEU A 97 -24.44 -10.17 -16.58
N PHE A 98 -25.03 -11.34 -16.37
CA PHE A 98 -24.86 -12.50 -17.26
C PHE A 98 -26.05 -12.66 -18.23
N SER A 99 -27.27 -12.35 -17.79
CA SER A 99 -28.50 -12.38 -18.60
C SER A 99 -29.52 -11.38 -18.08
N LYS A 100 -30.69 -11.25 -18.74
CA LYS A 100 -31.79 -10.36 -18.30
C LYS A 100 -32.08 -10.59 -16.81
N ASN A 101 -31.77 -9.60 -15.98
CA ASN A 101 -31.93 -9.60 -14.51
C ASN A 101 -31.19 -10.73 -13.76
N THR A 102 -30.17 -11.34 -14.36
CA THR A 102 -29.37 -12.40 -13.71
C THR A 102 -27.91 -11.97 -13.61
N TYR A 103 -27.40 -11.90 -12.38
CA TYR A 103 -26.00 -11.57 -12.09
C TYR A 103 -25.20 -12.84 -11.77
N ARG A 104 -23.91 -12.80 -12.11
CA ARG A 104 -22.91 -13.79 -11.68
C ARG A 104 -21.75 -13.08 -11.00
N THR A 105 -21.11 -13.78 -10.08
CA THR A 105 -19.90 -13.31 -9.42
C THR A 105 -18.72 -14.11 -9.95
N ALA A 106 -17.68 -13.41 -10.39
CA ALA A 106 -16.38 -13.99 -10.65
C ALA A 106 -15.39 -13.52 -9.57
N THR A 107 -14.53 -14.42 -9.12
CA THR A 107 -13.43 -14.08 -8.23
C THR A 107 -12.14 -14.04 -9.05
N ILE A 108 -11.41 -12.93 -8.96
CA ILE A 108 -10.10 -12.77 -9.61
C ILE A 108 -9.03 -12.51 -8.55
N LYS A 109 -7.81 -12.97 -8.80
CA LYS A 109 -6.65 -12.61 -7.98
C LYS A 109 -6.25 -11.15 -8.26
N THR A 110 -5.81 -10.44 -7.23
CA THR A 110 -5.30 -9.07 -7.31
C THR A 110 -4.00 -8.96 -6.54
N ILE A 111 -3.14 -8.01 -6.91
CA ILE A 111 -1.83 -7.82 -6.31
C ILE A 111 -1.79 -6.45 -5.62
N ASP A 112 -1.31 -6.41 -4.38
CA ASP A 112 -0.93 -5.18 -3.68
C ASP A 112 0.50 -4.78 -4.05
N GLU A 113 0.63 -4.08 -5.18
CA GLU A 113 1.93 -3.60 -5.67
C GLU A 113 2.53 -2.53 -4.77
N ALA A 114 1.71 -1.74 -4.07
CA ALA A 114 2.21 -0.71 -3.14
C ALA A 114 2.95 -1.36 -1.96
N GLY A 115 2.50 -2.54 -1.52
CA GLY A 115 3.17 -3.35 -0.51
C GLY A 115 4.60 -3.80 -0.90
N LEU A 116 4.95 -3.81 -2.20
CA LEU A 116 6.31 -4.12 -2.66
C LEU A 116 7.29 -2.96 -2.45
N ILE A 117 6.82 -1.71 -2.35
CA ILE A 117 7.69 -0.52 -2.30
C ILE A 117 8.66 -0.57 -1.09
N PRO A 118 8.20 -0.84 0.16
CA PRO A 118 9.12 -0.94 1.30
C PRO A 118 10.14 -2.09 1.15
N VAL A 119 9.74 -3.19 0.52
CA VAL A 119 10.62 -4.34 0.25
C VAL A 119 11.70 -3.95 -0.75
N LEU A 120 11.35 -3.28 -1.84
CA LEU A 120 12.29 -2.76 -2.83
C LEU A 120 13.30 -1.80 -2.19
N VAL A 121 12.83 -0.88 -1.34
CA VAL A 121 13.72 0.05 -0.60
C VAL A 121 14.70 -0.71 0.30
N ALA A 122 14.25 -1.76 0.98
CA ALA A 122 15.11 -2.60 1.81
C ALA A 122 16.13 -3.37 0.95
N ALA A 123 15.71 -3.94 -0.18
CA ALA A 123 16.59 -4.64 -1.12
C ALA A 123 17.67 -3.72 -1.71
N PHE A 124 17.31 -2.48 -2.09
CA PHE A 124 18.27 -1.50 -2.57
C PHE A 124 19.30 -1.11 -1.50
N LYS A 125 18.87 -0.97 -0.24
CA LYS A 125 19.80 -0.69 0.87
C LYS A 125 20.77 -1.84 1.11
N GLU A 126 20.27 -3.08 1.07
CA GLU A 126 21.08 -4.28 1.19
C GLU A 126 22.11 -4.36 0.04
N GLN A 127 21.67 -4.17 -1.20
CA GLN A 127 22.53 -4.11 -2.38
C GLN A 127 23.60 -3.00 -2.25
N GLN A 128 23.23 -1.81 -1.76
CA GLN A 128 24.18 -0.73 -1.57
C GLN A 128 25.25 -1.08 -0.51
N ALA A 129 24.87 -1.76 0.56
CA ALA A 129 25.80 -2.21 1.58
C ALA A 129 26.80 -3.24 1.03
N GLU A 130 26.34 -4.16 0.17
CA GLU A 130 27.21 -5.12 -0.52
C GLU A 130 28.19 -4.41 -1.47
N ILE A 131 27.73 -3.40 -2.22
CA ILE A 131 28.60 -2.60 -3.09
C ILE A 131 29.69 -1.89 -2.30
N GLU A 132 29.36 -1.26 -1.17
CA GLU A 132 30.37 -0.58 -0.34
C GLU A 132 31.37 -1.56 0.28
N LYS A 133 30.91 -2.75 0.69
CA LYS A 133 31.79 -3.82 1.16
C LYS A 133 32.78 -4.24 0.06
N LEU A 134 32.30 -4.51 -1.15
CA LEU A 134 33.14 -4.91 -2.28
C LEU A 134 34.15 -3.82 -2.66
N LYS A 135 33.74 -2.55 -2.65
CA LYS A 135 34.67 -1.41 -2.88
C LYS A 135 35.78 -1.35 -1.84
N SER A 136 35.45 -1.57 -0.57
CA SER A 136 36.44 -1.60 0.53
C SER A 136 37.43 -2.74 0.33
N GLU A 137 36.94 -3.95 0.04
CA GLU A 137 37.80 -5.12 -0.20
C GLU A 137 38.74 -4.89 -1.39
N MET A 138 38.23 -4.28 -2.47
CA MET A 138 39.06 -3.90 -3.62
C MET A 138 40.15 -2.88 -3.26
N ALA A 139 39.85 -1.90 -2.41
CA ALA A 139 40.84 -0.92 -1.95
C ALA A 139 41.94 -1.60 -1.11
N ASP A 140 41.55 -2.48 -0.20
CA ASP A 140 42.49 -3.23 0.64
C ASP A 140 43.39 -4.15 -0.18
N LEU A 141 42.82 -4.84 -1.19
CA LEU A 141 43.59 -5.69 -2.09
C LEU A 141 44.59 -4.88 -2.91
N ARG A 142 44.21 -3.70 -3.42
CA ARG A 142 45.12 -2.81 -4.13
C ARG A 142 46.29 -2.36 -3.26
N ASN A 143 46.01 -1.93 -2.03
CA ASN A 143 47.05 -1.52 -1.07
C ASN A 143 48.03 -2.66 -0.75
N LYS A 144 47.52 -3.90 -0.60
CA LYS A 144 48.37 -5.09 -0.38
C LYS A 144 49.27 -5.41 -1.58
N LEU A 145 48.78 -5.21 -2.79
CA LEU A 145 49.58 -5.43 -4.01
C LEU A 145 50.68 -4.37 -4.16
N GLU A 146 50.38 -3.10 -3.87
CA GLU A 146 51.37 -2.03 -3.93
C GLU A 146 52.48 -2.19 -2.89
N THR A 147 52.13 -2.62 -1.67
CA THR A 147 53.10 -2.89 -0.61
C THR A 147 53.93 -4.16 -0.84
N ALA A 148 53.42 -5.15 -1.56
CA ALA A 148 54.17 -6.36 -1.93
C ALA A 148 55.11 -6.14 -3.13
N ALA A 149 54.90 -5.07 -3.90
CA ALA A 149 55.75 -4.70 -5.04
C ALA A 149 56.91 -3.75 -4.67
N GLN A 150 56.93 -3.25 -3.42
CA GLN A 150 57.99 -2.42 -2.84
C GLN A 150 58.94 -3.27 -1.99
#